data_AF-A0A0F3PFM7-F1
#
_entry.id   AF-A0A0F3PFM7-F1
#
_cell.length_a   1.000
_cell.length_b   1.000
_cell.length_c   1.000
_cell.angle_alpha   90.00
_cell.angle_beta   90.00
_cell.angle_gamma   90.00
#
_symmetry.space_group_name_H-M   'P 1'
#
loop_
_entity.id
_entity.type
_entity.pdbx_description
1 polymer ?
#
loop_
_entity_poly.entity_id
_entity_poly.type
_entity_poly.pdbx_seq_one_letter_code
_entity_poly.pdbx_strand_id
1 'polypeptide(L)'
;MPLVYNLVIYNGKEIYNAPRNLWSLFTDSVMAKKLMAEDDQLVDLQTMTDDEIVKKKHLGMLEYMIQHIHMQDMIKLWEKFLTEFKHIIILDKEKGYIYLTFLWYTDVKLSKQKQPELVEVLDTHLLPQDKDTIMKTIADTYRER
;
A
#
# COMPACT_ATOMS: atom_id res chain seq x y z
N MET A 1 -7.64 12.37 24.14
CA MET A 1 -7.17 11.04 23.71
C MET A 1 -8.16 9.98 24.19
N PRO A 2 -8.56 9.03 23.34
CA PRO A 2 -9.37 7.89 23.78
C PRO A 2 -8.54 6.97 24.68
N LEU A 3 -9.16 6.42 25.72
CA LEU A 3 -8.56 5.35 26.53
C LEU A 3 -8.71 4.03 25.77
N VAL A 4 -7.60 3.36 25.46
CA VAL A 4 -7.61 2.03 24.85
C VAL A 4 -7.36 0.97 25.94
N TYR A 5 -8.33 0.09 26.15
CA TYR A 5 -8.23 -1.01 27.12
C TYR A 5 -8.17 -2.36 26.38
N ASN A 6 -7.03 -3.05 26.47
CA ASN A 6 -6.83 -4.34 25.82
C ASN A 6 -7.37 -5.48 26.70
N LEU A 7 -8.37 -6.21 26.20
CA LEU A 7 -8.95 -7.37 26.86
C LEU A 7 -8.88 -8.59 25.93
N VAL A 8 -8.41 -9.73 26.45
CA VAL A 8 -8.42 -11.01 25.73
C VAL A 8 -9.43 -11.94 26.39
N ILE A 9 -10.46 -12.34 25.63
CA ILE A 9 -11.44 -13.34 26.05
C ILE A 9 -11.10 -14.63 25.30
N TYR A 10 -10.87 -15.71 26.04
CA TYR A 10 -10.48 -17.00 25.49
C TYR A 10 -11.48 -18.08 25.87
N ASN A 11 -11.94 -18.85 24.88
CA ASN A 11 -12.86 -19.98 25.05
C ASN A 11 -12.36 -21.20 24.25
N GLY A 12 -11.12 -21.61 24.49
CA GLY A 12 -10.56 -22.82 23.89
C GLY A 12 -10.78 -24.06 24.74
N LYS A 13 -10.47 -25.22 24.17
CA LYS A 13 -10.57 -26.52 24.85
C LYS A 13 -9.47 -26.73 25.90
N GLU A 14 -8.31 -26.11 25.69
CA GLU A 14 -7.14 -26.23 26.56
C GLU A 14 -7.04 -25.05 27.53
N ILE A 15 -6.22 -25.20 28.58
CA ILE A 15 -5.90 -24.11 29.49
C ILE A 15 -5.06 -23.06 28.76
N TYR A 16 -5.48 -21.80 28.80
CA TYR A 16 -4.71 -20.70 28.23
C TYR A 16 -3.34 -20.57 28.91
N ASN A 17 -2.27 -20.73 28.13
CA ASN A 17 -0.88 -20.74 28.62
C ASN A 17 0.01 -19.66 27.96
N ALA A 18 -0.53 -18.84 27.08
CA ALA A 18 0.22 -17.73 26.47
C ALA A 18 0.40 -16.56 27.45
N PRO A 19 1.41 -15.70 27.26
CA PRO A 19 1.58 -14.49 28.07
C PRO A 19 0.35 -13.59 28.01
N ARG A 20 0.06 -12.88 29.11
CA ARG A 20 -1.00 -11.87 29.17
C ARG A 20 -0.48 -10.44 29.03
N ASN A 21 0.85 -10.26 29.11
CA ASN A 21 1.49 -8.98 28.84
C ASN A 21 1.61 -8.80 27.32
N LEU A 22 1.02 -7.73 26.79
CA LEU A 22 1.03 -7.41 25.36
C LEU A 22 2.44 -7.45 24.77
N TRP A 23 3.43 -6.89 25.47
CA TRP A 23 4.80 -6.80 24.98
C TRP A 23 5.50 -8.16 24.92
N SER A 24 5.15 -9.08 25.81
CA SER A 24 5.67 -10.45 25.81
C SER A 24 5.14 -11.29 24.65
N LEU A 25 4.18 -10.78 23.87
CA LEU A 25 3.68 -11.43 22.66
C LEU A 25 4.53 -11.12 21.42
N PHE A 26 5.40 -10.10 21.47
CA PHE A 26 6.27 -9.73 20.36
C PHE A 26 7.63 -10.42 20.46
N THR A 27 8.17 -10.87 19.32
CA THR A 27 9.54 -11.38 19.21
C THR A 27 10.57 -10.35 19.66
N ASP A 28 10.36 -9.08 19.30
CA ASP A 28 11.15 -7.95 19.78
C ASP A 28 10.28 -7.01 20.61
N SER A 29 10.21 -7.29 21.91
CA SER A 29 9.40 -6.50 22.85
C SER A 29 9.93 -5.08 23.07
N VAL A 30 11.21 -4.81 22.80
CA VAL A 30 11.81 -3.48 22.97
C VAL A 30 11.38 -2.59 21.82
N MET A 31 11.51 -3.08 20.58
CA MET A 31 11.07 -2.35 19.41
C MET A 31 9.55 -2.13 19.41
N ALA A 32 8.77 -3.14 19.82
CA ALA A 32 7.31 -3.00 19.90
C ALA A 32 6.88 -1.92 20.90
N LYS A 33 7.50 -1.88 22.09
CA LYS A 33 7.26 -0.81 23.06
C LYS A 33 7.63 0.56 22.51
N LYS A 34 8.79 0.67 21.88
CA LYS A 34 9.25 1.91 21.26
C LYS A 34 8.24 2.41 20.24
N LEU A 35 7.75 1.53 19.36
CA LEU A 35 6.86 1.90 18.27
C LEU A 35 5.43 2.23 18.73
N MET A 36 4.93 1.56 19.78
CA MET A 36 3.51 1.59 20.16
C MET A 36 3.21 2.37 21.44
N ALA A 37 4.22 2.73 22.23
CA ALA A 37 4.04 3.41 23.52
C ALA A 37 4.77 4.75 23.63
N GLU A 38 5.65 5.09 22.69
CA GLU A 38 6.18 6.45 22.54
C GLU A 38 5.17 7.34 21.80
N ASP A 39 5.50 8.63 21.66
CA ASP A 39 4.68 9.58 20.92
C ASP A 39 4.45 9.12 19.48
N ASP A 40 3.21 9.28 19.02
CA ASP A 40 2.81 8.95 17.66
C ASP A 40 3.71 9.68 16.65
N GLN A 41 4.27 8.93 15.71
CA GLN A 41 4.99 9.51 14.59
C GLN A 41 3.99 10.10 13.59
N LEU A 42 3.92 11.43 13.52
CA LEU A 42 3.11 12.12 12.52
C LEU A 42 3.87 12.16 11.18
N VAL A 43 3.33 11.46 10.19
CA VAL A 43 3.77 11.59 8.78
C VAL A 43 2.86 12.59 8.09
N ASP A 44 3.30 13.85 8.04
CA ASP A 44 2.55 14.92 7.38
C ASP A 44 2.88 14.98 5.88
N LEU A 45 2.10 14.28 5.07
CA LEU A 45 2.27 14.24 3.62
C LEU A 45 1.97 15.58 2.94
N GLN A 46 1.30 16.54 3.60
CA GLN A 46 1.01 17.84 2.98
C GLN A 46 2.24 18.75 2.92
N THR A 47 3.18 18.56 3.83
CA THR A 47 4.42 19.37 3.92
C THR A 47 5.60 18.71 3.23
N MET A 48 5.49 17.43 2.86
CA MET A 48 6.51 16.69 2.13
C MET A 48 6.45 16.94 0.63
N THR A 49 7.62 17.04 0.00
CA THR A 49 7.74 17.10 -1.46
C THR A 49 7.76 15.70 -2.09
N ASP A 50 7.34 15.59 -3.35
CA ASP A 50 7.43 14.34 -4.14
C ASP A 50 8.86 13.76 -4.12
N ASP A 51 9.88 14.60 -4.26
CA ASP A 51 11.30 14.18 -4.25
C ASP A 51 11.72 13.54 -2.92
N GLU A 52 11.21 14.04 -1.80
CA GLU A 52 11.47 13.47 -0.47
C GLU A 52 10.76 12.12 -0.30
N ILE A 53 9.56 12.00 -0.85
CA ILE A 53 8.76 10.77 -0.80
C ILE A 53 9.41 9.69 -1.69
N VAL A 54 9.80 10.01 -2.93
CA VAL A 54 10.39 9.05 -3.87
C VAL A 54 11.67 8.41 -3.31
N LYS A 55 12.48 9.16 -2.55
CA LYS A 55 13.69 8.66 -1.88
C LYS A 55 13.43 7.54 -0.88
N LYS A 56 12.20 7.41 -0.34
CA LYS A 56 11.80 6.36 0.62
C LYS A 56 11.47 5.01 -0.03
N LYS A 57 11.65 4.86 -1.35
CA LYS A 57 11.47 3.58 -2.07
C LYS A 57 10.05 3.00 -1.90
N HIS A 58 9.90 1.78 -1.37
CA HIS A 58 8.59 1.13 -1.23
C HIS A 58 7.63 1.88 -0.32
N LEU A 59 8.13 2.45 0.79
CA LEU A 59 7.28 3.29 1.64
C LEU A 59 6.87 4.57 0.90
N GLY A 60 7.79 5.11 0.10
CA GLY A 60 7.53 6.25 -0.77
C GLY A 60 6.37 6.01 -1.74
N MET A 61 6.24 4.80 -2.31
CA MET A 61 5.12 4.48 -3.20
C MET A 61 3.76 4.63 -2.50
N LEU A 62 3.64 4.11 -1.27
CA LEU A 62 2.42 4.21 -0.47
C LEU A 62 2.11 5.67 -0.12
N GLU A 63 3.10 6.38 0.40
CA GLU A 63 2.98 7.79 0.78
C GLU A 63 2.60 8.66 -0.42
N TYR A 64 3.21 8.43 -1.58
CA TYR A 64 2.92 9.18 -2.82
C TYR A 64 1.46 9.03 -3.25
N MET A 65 0.95 7.79 -3.24
CA MET A 65 -0.44 7.51 -3.62
C MET A 65 -1.43 8.11 -2.61
N ILE A 66 -1.11 8.10 -1.31
CA ILE A 66 -1.96 8.74 -0.28
C ILE A 66 -1.95 10.26 -0.43
N GLN A 67 -0.77 10.87 -0.65
CA GLN A 67 -0.64 12.31 -0.84
C GLN A 67 -1.48 12.82 -2.02
N HIS A 68 -1.54 12.02 -3.09
CA HIS A 68 -2.27 12.36 -4.32
C HIS A 68 -3.65 11.72 -4.43
N ILE A 69 -4.19 11.10 -3.36
CA ILE A 69 -5.43 10.31 -3.41
C ILE A 69 -6.66 11.11 -3.84
N HIS A 70 -6.62 12.44 -3.71
CA HIS A 70 -7.67 13.37 -4.09
C HIS A 70 -7.48 13.99 -5.48
N MET A 71 -6.44 13.60 -6.21
CA MET A 71 -6.23 14.06 -7.59
C MET A 71 -7.39 13.60 -8.46
N GLN A 72 -8.05 14.54 -9.15
CA GLN A 72 -9.20 14.23 -10.01
C GLN A 72 -8.80 13.37 -11.21
N ASP A 73 -7.60 13.61 -11.74
CA ASP A 73 -7.09 12.89 -12.89
C ASP A 73 -6.20 11.72 -12.45
N MET A 74 -6.84 10.57 -12.23
CA MET A 74 -6.18 9.34 -11.83
C MET A 74 -5.22 8.80 -12.90
N ILE A 75 -5.45 9.09 -14.19
CA ILE A 75 -4.56 8.64 -15.27
C ILE A 75 -3.22 9.36 -15.16
N LYS A 76 -3.27 10.68 -14.99
CA LYS A 76 -2.09 11.51 -14.77
C LYS A 76 -1.33 11.14 -13.48
N LEU A 77 -2.05 10.73 -12.43
CA LEU A 77 -1.42 10.20 -11.22
C LEU A 77 -0.60 8.93 -11.54
N TRP A 78 -1.19 7.98 -12.26
CA TRP A 78 -0.50 6.74 -12.63
C TRP A 78 0.70 6.99 -13.54
N GLU A 79 0.59 7.89 -14.51
CA GLU A 79 1.70 8.24 -15.39
C GLU A 79 2.91 8.77 -14.58
N LYS A 80 2.65 9.72 -13.67
CA LYS A 80 3.69 10.23 -12.76
C LYS A 80 4.25 9.14 -11.85
N PHE A 81 3.37 8.37 -11.20
CA PHE A 81 3.78 7.31 -10.27
C PHE A 81 4.71 6.30 -10.95
N LEU A 82 4.32 5.79 -12.12
CA LEU A 82 5.12 4.80 -12.84
C LEU A 82 6.45 5.37 -13.37
N THR A 83 6.48 6.69 -13.64
CA THR A 83 7.70 7.40 -14.03
C THR A 83 8.66 7.54 -12.85
N GLU A 84 8.20 8.14 -11.75
CA GLU A 84 9.01 8.44 -10.56
C GLU A 84 9.51 7.15 -9.86
N PHE A 85 8.68 6.10 -9.84
CA PHE A 85 8.99 4.85 -9.14
C PHE A 85 9.46 3.72 -10.06
N LYS A 86 9.83 4.00 -11.32
CA LYS A 86 10.21 2.98 -12.31
C LYS A 86 11.20 1.94 -11.78
N HIS A 87 12.26 2.38 -11.11
CA HIS A 87 13.26 1.48 -10.54
C HIS A 87 12.73 0.65 -9.35
N ILE A 88 11.84 1.23 -8.56
CA ILE A 88 11.28 0.58 -7.38
C ILE A 88 10.25 -0.46 -7.79
N ILE A 89 9.44 -0.21 -8.83
CA ILE A 89 8.46 -1.16 -9.39
C ILE A 89 9.13 -2.48 -9.81
N ILE A 90 10.34 -2.40 -10.39
CA ILE A 90 11.12 -3.59 -10.76
C ILE A 90 11.50 -4.41 -9.52
N LEU A 91 11.90 -3.75 -8.44
CA LEU A 91 12.25 -4.40 -7.17
C LEU A 91 11.02 -4.91 -6.41
N ASP A 92 9.89 -4.22 -6.53
CA ASP A 92 8.64 -4.53 -5.86
C ASP A 92 8.02 -5.85 -6.31
N LYS A 93 8.39 -6.31 -7.51
CA LYS A 93 8.08 -7.65 -8.02
C LYS A 93 8.49 -8.75 -7.03
N GLU A 94 9.68 -8.65 -6.44
CA GLU A 94 10.17 -9.63 -5.48
C GLU A 94 9.38 -9.63 -4.17
N LYS A 95 8.60 -8.57 -3.93
CA LYS A 95 7.75 -8.37 -2.75
C LYS A 95 6.26 -8.56 -3.02
N GLY A 96 5.91 -9.09 -4.18
CA GLY A 96 4.53 -9.42 -4.52
C GLY A 96 3.70 -8.25 -5.06
N TYR A 97 4.34 -7.25 -5.67
CA TYR A 97 3.68 -6.14 -6.37
C TYR A 97 2.72 -5.34 -5.47
N ILE A 98 3.25 -4.70 -4.42
CA ILE A 98 2.51 -3.86 -3.46
C ILE A 98 1.62 -2.84 -4.17
N TYR A 99 2.10 -2.24 -5.27
CA TYR A 99 1.34 -1.22 -6.01
C TYR A 99 0.07 -1.74 -6.70
N LEU A 100 -0.10 -3.06 -6.87
CA LEU A 100 -1.35 -3.65 -7.37
C LEU A 100 -2.52 -3.35 -6.44
N THR A 101 -2.27 -3.22 -5.13
CA THR A 101 -3.29 -2.83 -4.16
C THR A 101 -3.84 -1.44 -4.47
N PHE A 102 -2.96 -0.51 -4.86
CA PHE A 102 -3.37 0.84 -5.26
C PHE A 102 -4.10 0.81 -6.60
N LEU A 103 -3.63 -0.02 -7.53
CA LEU A 103 -4.26 -0.18 -8.84
C LEU A 103 -5.71 -0.63 -8.71
N TRP A 104 -5.98 -1.66 -7.89
CA TRP A 104 -7.33 -2.12 -7.60
C TRP A 104 -8.21 -1.01 -7.02
N TYR A 105 -7.69 -0.24 -6.05
CA TYR A 105 -8.41 0.89 -5.47
C TYR A 105 -8.76 1.96 -6.51
N THR A 106 -7.81 2.31 -7.38
CA THR A 106 -8.02 3.34 -8.41
C THR A 106 -8.93 2.88 -9.54
N ASP A 107 -8.81 1.62 -9.96
CA ASP A 107 -9.65 1.03 -11.03
C ASP A 107 -11.12 0.97 -10.62
N VAL A 108 -11.40 0.64 -9.35
CA VAL A 108 -12.77 0.64 -8.83
C VAL A 108 -13.41 2.03 -8.92
N LYS A 109 -12.62 3.10 -8.73
CA LYS A 109 -13.07 4.50 -8.81
C LYS A 109 -13.09 5.06 -10.24
N LEU A 110 -12.38 4.44 -11.17
CA LEU A 110 -12.27 4.89 -12.54
C LEU A 110 -13.54 4.54 -13.32
N SER A 111 -14.01 5.45 -14.17
CA SER A 111 -15.14 5.15 -15.06
C SER A 111 -14.72 4.14 -16.13
N LYS A 112 -15.64 3.27 -16.56
CA LYS A 112 -15.36 2.27 -17.63
C LYS A 112 -14.76 2.89 -18.89
N GLN A 113 -15.10 4.15 -19.20
CA GLN A 113 -14.59 4.88 -20.37
C GLN A 113 -13.10 5.23 -20.28
N LYS A 114 -12.54 5.40 -19.07
CA LYS A 114 -11.13 5.75 -18.87
C LYS A 114 -10.22 4.53 -18.65
N GLN A 115 -10.79 3.33 -18.51
CA GLN A 115 -10.02 2.11 -18.31
C GLN A 115 -9.04 1.80 -19.46
N PRO A 116 -9.38 2.00 -20.75
CA PRO A 116 -8.40 1.82 -21.83
C PRO A 116 -7.19 2.75 -21.71
N GLU A 117 -7.42 3.98 -21.25
CA GLU A 117 -6.38 4.99 -21.05
C GLU A 117 -5.41 4.59 -19.93
N LEU A 118 -5.94 4.00 -18.84
CA LEU A 118 -5.12 3.44 -17.77
C LEU A 118 -4.26 2.26 -18.26
N VAL A 119 -4.85 1.38 -19.07
CA VAL A 119 -4.13 0.25 -19.67
C VAL A 119 -2.99 0.74 -20.55
N GLU A 120 -3.20 1.78 -21.36
CA GLU A 120 -2.16 2.38 -22.20
C GLU A 120 -1.00 2.98 -21.37
N VAL A 121 -1.31 3.66 -20.27
CA VAL A 121 -0.29 4.19 -19.34
C VAL A 121 0.52 3.06 -18.72
N LEU A 122 -0.14 2.00 -18.26
CA LEU A 122 0.52 0.81 -17.73
C LEU A 122 1.40 0.14 -18.79
N ASP A 123 0.90 -0.01 -20.01
CA ASP A 123 1.62 -0.60 -21.13
C ASP A 123 2.87 0.20 -21.52
N THR A 124 2.82 1.52 -21.39
CA THR A 124 3.93 2.39 -21.76
C THR A 124 5.08 2.28 -20.75
N HIS A 125 4.77 2.07 -19.47
CA HIS A 125 5.76 2.17 -18.39
C HIS A 125 6.23 0.82 -17.83
N LEU A 126 5.45 -0.25 -18.00
CA LEU A 126 5.76 -1.58 -17.48
C LEU A 126 6.55 -2.44 -18.47
N LEU A 127 7.42 -3.29 -17.95
CA LEU A 127 8.17 -4.26 -18.76
C LEU A 127 7.23 -5.34 -19.32
N PRO A 128 7.49 -5.88 -20.53
CA PRO A 128 6.60 -6.85 -21.20
C PRO A 128 6.18 -8.05 -20.33
N GLN A 129 7.12 -8.57 -19.55
CA GLN A 129 6.90 -9.69 -18.63
C GLN A 129 5.95 -9.38 -17.46
N ASP A 130 5.84 -8.12 -17.05
CA ASP A 130 4.97 -7.69 -15.96
C ASP A 130 3.56 -7.34 -16.48
N LYS A 131 3.46 -6.94 -17.75
CA LYS A 131 2.19 -6.69 -18.44
C LYS A 131 1.26 -7.88 -18.36
N ASP A 132 1.69 -9.07 -18.75
CA ASP A 132 0.83 -10.26 -18.78
C ASP A 132 0.23 -10.61 -17.41
N THR A 133 0.98 -10.38 -16.34
CA THR A 133 0.53 -10.67 -14.96
C THR A 133 -0.47 -9.63 -14.48
N ILE A 134 -0.20 -8.36 -14.75
CA ILE A 134 -1.01 -7.23 -14.30
C ILE A 134 -2.29 -7.16 -15.13
N MET A 135 -2.20 -7.35 -16.45
CA MET A 135 -3.35 -7.32 -17.36
C MET A 135 -4.31 -8.49 -17.12
N LYS A 136 -3.82 -9.67 -16.74
CA LYS A 136 -4.69 -10.78 -16.28
C LYS A 136 -5.47 -10.38 -15.03
N THR A 137 -4.79 -9.81 -14.04
CA THR A 137 -5.41 -9.35 -12.78
C THR A 137 -6.49 -8.29 -13.03
N ILE A 138 -6.22 -7.31 -13.89
CA ILE A 138 -7.18 -6.27 -14.28
C ILE A 138 -8.35 -6.87 -15.08
N ALA A 139 -8.05 -7.71 -16.07
CA ALA A 139 -9.07 -8.33 -16.93
C ALA A 139 -10.03 -9.24 -16.14
N ASP A 140 -9.53 -9.97 -15.15
CA ASP A 140 -10.37 -10.77 -14.25
C ASP A 140 -11.29 -9.87 -13.41
N THR A 141 -10.81 -8.69 -12.98
CA THR A 141 -11.62 -7.68 -12.27
C THR A 141 -12.78 -7.15 -13.14
N TYR A 142 -12.63 -7.10 -14.46
CA TYR A 142 -13.68 -6.65 -15.39
C TYR A 142 -14.67 -7.73 -15.79
N ARG A 143 -14.29 -9.02 -15.73
CA ARG A 143 -15.22 -10.13 -16.02
C ARG A 143 -16.32 -10.27 -14.98
N GLU A 144 -16.08 -9.79 -13.76
CA GLU A 144 -17.01 -9.87 -12.63
C GLU A 144 -17.98 -8.67 -12.51
N ARG A 145 -17.94 -7.69 -13.45
CA ARG A 145 -18.75 -6.46 -13.46
C ARG A 145 -19.70 -6.32 -14.65
#